data_AF-A0A2A4K6J9-F1
#
_entry.id   AF-A0A2A4K6J9-F1
#
_cell.length_a   1.000
_cell.length_b   1.000
_cell.length_c   1.000
_cell.angle_alpha   90.00
_cell.angle_beta   90.00
_cell.angle_gamma   90.00
#
_symmetry.space_group_name_H-M   'P 1'
#
loop_
_entity.id
_entity.type
_entity.pdbx_description
1 polymer ?
#
loop_
_entity_poly.entity_id
_entity_poly.type
_entity_poly.pdbx_seq_one_letter_code
_entity_poly.pdbx_strand_id
1 'polypeptide(L)'
;MDALLFALSFEVVLLQMRILEGSAELRLATWRPANKIERLQRDKLVKDRALVKDVVRATLIEVAETGKWQSVKNAVELLKQSESDVESLRLTNVQLKTTRNALAAELEAKRSQWAMELRNADQKVAVLRDKMSDDLHNANTRLCYAEKWLFARFESLELKLDVPRAPPPRPDHEQRVHEELLKAFDLQIKEHEKALEYWRHRYDTDIAEISSRGQKKLEQLLIASGKRQELQKLYDLHQGEMRSWLTFKRERAARLAREERLRLSAMRIQAWWRGVMVRRALGQFKYLRQTKGKGKKK
;
A
#
# COMPACT_ATOMS: atom_id res chain seq x y z
N MET A 1 -15.99 32.05 -49.47
CA MET A 1 -16.17 32.76 -48.19
C MET A 1 -14.89 33.52 -47.93
N ASP A 2 -14.97 34.84 -47.79
CA ASP A 2 -13.80 35.69 -47.57
C ASP A 2 -13.08 35.27 -46.29
N ALA A 3 -11.77 35.03 -46.37
CA ALA A 3 -10.93 34.70 -45.21
C ALA A 3 -11.07 35.73 -44.09
N LEU A 4 -11.38 36.99 -44.45
CA LEU A 4 -11.68 38.08 -43.52
C LEU A 4 -12.97 37.86 -42.74
N LEU A 5 -14.04 37.38 -43.38
CA LEU A 5 -15.32 37.10 -42.74
C LEU A 5 -15.20 35.92 -41.77
N PHE A 6 -14.36 34.94 -42.12
CA PHE A 6 -14.02 33.81 -41.26
C PHE A 6 -13.14 34.23 -40.06
N ALA A 7 -12.12 35.05 -40.27
CA ALA A 7 -11.27 35.58 -39.19
C ALA A 7 -12.07 36.47 -38.22
N LEU A 8 -12.97 37.32 -38.72
CA LEU A 8 -13.88 38.12 -37.91
C LEU A 8 -14.80 37.25 -37.04
N SER A 9 -15.29 36.12 -37.57
CA SER A 9 -16.12 35.21 -36.80
C SER A 9 -15.38 34.57 -35.62
N PHE A 10 -14.10 34.21 -35.80
CA PHE A 10 -13.28 33.65 -34.72
C PHE A 10 -12.87 34.69 -33.67
N GLU A 11 -12.58 35.92 -34.09
CA GLU A 11 -12.36 37.07 -33.18
C GLU A 11 -13.58 37.34 -32.31
N VAL A 12 -14.78 37.34 -32.90
CA VAL A 12 -16.05 37.47 -32.16
C VAL A 12 -16.23 36.33 -31.17
N VAL A 13 -15.93 35.08 -31.56
CA VAL A 13 -15.99 33.92 -30.66
C VAL A 13 -14.99 34.04 -29.51
N LEU A 14 -13.76 34.51 -29.74
CA LEU A 14 -12.77 34.73 -28.68
C LEU A 14 -13.18 35.85 -27.70
N LEU A 15 -13.79 36.92 -28.21
CA LEU A 15 -14.35 37.99 -27.40
C LEU A 15 -15.52 37.50 -26.54
N GLN A 16 -16.45 36.75 -27.13
CA GLN A 16 -17.56 36.13 -26.42
C GLN A 16 -17.06 35.15 -25.36
N MET A 17 -16.07 34.31 -25.68
CA MET A 17 -15.43 33.44 -24.70
C MET A 17 -14.85 34.23 -23.55
N ARG A 18 -14.10 35.30 -23.81
CA ARG A 18 -13.47 36.15 -22.77
C ARG A 18 -14.51 36.82 -21.84
N ILE A 19 -15.65 37.25 -22.38
CA ILE A 19 -16.75 37.82 -21.60
C ILE A 19 -17.40 36.74 -20.72
N LEU A 20 -17.67 35.57 -21.30
CA LEU A 20 -18.13 34.40 -20.56
C LEU A 20 -17.09 33.95 -19.52
N GLU A 21 -15.79 34.18 -19.77
CA GLU A 21 -14.75 33.80 -18.85
C GLU A 21 -14.80 34.59 -17.54
N GLY A 22 -14.84 35.92 -17.65
CA GLY A 22 -14.96 36.81 -16.51
C GLY A 22 -16.26 36.58 -15.73
N SER A 23 -17.35 36.34 -16.44
CA SER A 23 -18.65 35.99 -15.84
C SER A 23 -18.60 34.64 -15.09
N ALA A 24 -17.91 33.67 -15.70
CA ALA A 24 -17.51 32.36 -15.17
C ALA A 24 -16.85 32.42 -13.79
N GLU A 25 -15.74 33.13 -13.78
CA GLU A 25 -14.81 33.23 -12.64
C GLU A 25 -15.44 33.97 -11.45
N LEU A 26 -16.26 34.99 -11.71
CA LEU A 26 -17.04 35.69 -10.69
C LEU A 26 -18.06 34.77 -10.01
N ARG A 27 -18.74 33.89 -10.75
CA ARG A 27 -19.69 32.92 -10.18
C ARG A 27 -19.00 31.76 -9.47
N LEU A 28 -17.81 31.37 -9.92
CA LEU A 28 -17.03 30.27 -9.36
C LEU A 28 -16.18 30.67 -8.14
N ALA A 29 -15.99 31.97 -7.90
CA ALA A 29 -15.32 32.51 -6.72
C ALA A 29 -16.17 32.35 -5.44
N THR A 30 -17.50 32.34 -5.57
CA THR A 30 -18.44 32.17 -4.45
C THR A 30 -18.88 30.72 -4.26
N TRP A 31 -18.70 29.85 -5.25
CA TRP A 31 -19.13 28.45 -5.21
C TRP A 31 -18.01 27.48 -4.81
N ARG A 32 -18.22 26.71 -3.74
CA ARG A 32 -17.34 25.61 -3.30
C ARG A 32 -17.97 24.24 -3.58
N PRO A 33 -17.22 23.28 -4.16
CA PRO A 33 -17.72 21.94 -4.41
C PRO A 33 -17.86 21.15 -3.10
N ALA A 34 -19.04 20.57 -2.88
CA ALA A 34 -19.37 19.77 -1.70
C ALA A 34 -18.78 18.36 -1.82
N ASN A 35 -18.74 17.80 -3.03
CA ASN A 35 -18.35 16.40 -3.27
C ASN A 35 -17.10 16.25 -4.16
N LYS A 36 -16.43 15.10 -4.04
CA LYS A 36 -15.27 14.74 -4.88
C LYS A 36 -15.63 14.70 -6.37
N ILE A 37 -16.85 14.28 -6.70
CA ILE A 37 -17.38 14.24 -8.07
C ILE A 37 -17.49 15.66 -8.64
N GLU A 38 -18.01 16.60 -7.86
CA GLU A 38 -18.15 18.01 -8.26
C GLU A 38 -16.79 18.68 -8.47
N ARG A 39 -15.78 18.33 -7.65
CA ARG A 39 -14.39 18.78 -7.88
C ARG A 39 -13.85 18.30 -9.23
N LEU A 40 -14.04 17.01 -9.54
CA LEU A 40 -13.60 16.42 -10.80
C LEU A 40 -14.32 17.02 -12.01
N GLN A 41 -15.63 17.32 -11.89
CA GLN A 41 -16.40 18.01 -12.92
C GLN A 41 -15.90 19.43 -13.14
N ARG A 42 -15.60 20.17 -12.05
CA ARG A 42 -15.01 21.52 -12.14
C ARG A 42 -13.64 21.48 -12.82
N ASP A 43 -12.77 20.57 -12.42
CA ASP A 43 -11.43 20.42 -13.00
C ASP A 43 -11.51 20.04 -14.48
N LYS A 44 -12.48 19.19 -14.85
CA LYS A 44 -12.76 18.86 -16.25
C LYS A 44 -13.20 20.10 -17.04
N LEU A 45 -14.19 20.84 -16.54
CA LEU A 45 -14.68 22.06 -17.19
C LEU A 45 -13.59 23.11 -17.39
N VAL A 46 -12.70 23.29 -16.42
CA VAL A 46 -11.56 24.22 -16.53
C VAL A 46 -10.59 23.76 -17.64
N LYS A 47 -10.30 22.46 -17.72
CA LYS A 47 -9.45 21.88 -18.77
C LYS A 47 -10.10 21.98 -20.15
N ASP A 48 -11.38 21.64 -20.27
CA ASP A 48 -12.12 21.69 -21.54
C ASP A 48 -12.18 23.13 -22.06
N ARG A 49 -12.42 24.12 -21.20
CA ARG A 49 -12.41 25.54 -21.54
C ARG A 49 -11.05 26.02 -22.02
N ALA A 50 -9.97 25.63 -21.34
CA ALA A 50 -8.61 25.95 -21.75
C ALA A 50 -8.28 25.34 -23.11
N LEU A 51 -8.64 24.07 -23.32
CA LEU A 51 -8.43 23.34 -24.57
C LEU A 51 -9.18 23.99 -25.74
N VAL A 52 -10.46 24.32 -25.57
CA VAL A 52 -11.25 25.02 -26.60
C VAL A 52 -10.62 26.37 -26.94
N LYS A 53 -10.20 27.15 -25.93
CA LYS A 53 -9.55 28.45 -26.12
C LYS A 53 -8.24 28.33 -26.91
N ASP A 54 -7.41 27.35 -26.57
CA ASP A 54 -6.12 27.12 -27.21
C ASP A 54 -6.29 26.65 -28.66
N VAL A 55 -7.25 25.76 -28.90
CA VAL A 55 -7.61 25.30 -30.27
C VAL A 55 -8.12 26.47 -31.10
N VAL A 56 -9.09 27.24 -30.60
CA VAL A 56 -9.65 28.41 -31.31
C VAL A 56 -8.56 29.44 -31.64
N ARG A 57 -7.64 29.73 -30.70
CA ARG A 57 -6.49 30.62 -30.97
C ARG A 57 -5.54 30.07 -32.01
N ALA A 58 -5.13 28.82 -31.88
CA ALA A 58 -4.22 28.17 -32.83
C ALA A 58 -4.82 28.20 -34.25
N THR A 59 -6.14 28.00 -34.35
CA THR A 59 -6.84 27.97 -35.63
C THR A 59 -7.03 29.33 -36.26
N LEU A 60 -7.23 30.38 -35.45
CA LEU A 60 -7.24 31.76 -35.93
C LEU A 60 -5.87 32.14 -36.54
N ILE A 61 -4.78 31.78 -35.86
CA ILE A 61 -3.41 32.01 -36.35
C ILE A 61 -3.17 31.22 -37.65
N GLU A 62 -3.54 29.93 -37.66
CA GLU A 62 -3.35 29.06 -38.83
C GLU A 62 -4.13 29.55 -40.07
N VAL A 63 -5.37 30.00 -39.88
CA VAL A 63 -6.20 30.55 -40.94
C VAL A 63 -5.65 31.89 -41.44
N ALA A 64 -5.16 32.76 -40.55
CA ALA A 64 -4.59 34.05 -40.91
C ALA A 64 -3.26 33.92 -41.68
N GLU A 65 -2.43 32.94 -41.34
CA GLU A 65 -1.09 32.75 -41.93
C GLU A 65 -1.09 31.85 -43.16
N THR A 66 -1.91 30.79 -43.17
CA THR A 66 -1.83 29.71 -44.17
C THR A 66 -3.15 29.41 -44.88
N GLY A 67 -4.27 29.97 -44.40
CA GLY A 67 -5.61 29.67 -44.92
C GLY A 67 -6.11 28.25 -44.64
N LYS A 68 -5.42 27.50 -43.76
CA LYS A 68 -5.75 26.10 -43.39
C LYS A 68 -6.30 26.05 -41.96
N TRP A 69 -6.97 24.94 -41.60
CA TRP A 69 -7.63 24.76 -40.29
C TRP A 69 -7.35 23.38 -39.65
N GLN A 70 -6.16 22.83 -39.85
CA GLN A 70 -5.83 21.48 -39.35
C GLN A 70 -5.76 21.40 -37.84
N SER A 71 -5.52 22.49 -37.14
CA SER A 71 -5.54 22.54 -35.68
C SER A 71 -6.92 22.19 -35.10
N VAL A 72 -8.04 22.63 -35.71
CA VAL A 72 -9.40 22.19 -35.32
C VAL A 72 -9.55 20.71 -35.65
N LYS A 73 -9.16 20.30 -36.85
CA LYS A 73 -9.36 18.94 -37.34
C LYS A 73 -8.67 17.90 -36.45
N ASN A 74 -7.41 18.14 -36.09
CA ASN A 74 -6.64 17.29 -35.21
C ASN A 74 -7.24 17.26 -33.78
N ALA A 75 -7.70 18.40 -33.27
CA ALA A 75 -8.36 18.44 -31.96
C ALA A 75 -9.66 17.63 -31.94
N VAL A 76 -10.46 17.69 -33.01
CA VAL A 76 -11.69 16.90 -33.16
C VAL A 76 -11.38 15.40 -33.28
N GLU A 77 -10.35 15.01 -34.02
CA GLU A 77 -9.90 13.61 -34.11
C GLU A 77 -9.40 13.07 -32.77
N LEU A 78 -8.62 13.86 -32.02
CA LEU A 78 -8.18 13.52 -30.67
C LEU A 78 -9.34 13.36 -29.68
N LEU A 79 -10.36 14.23 -29.75
CA LEU A 79 -11.55 14.10 -28.91
C LEU A 79 -12.32 12.82 -29.22
N LYS A 80 -12.50 12.48 -30.50
CA LYS A 80 -13.12 11.22 -30.92
C LYS A 80 -12.36 9.99 -30.43
N GLN A 81 -11.02 10.00 -30.51
CA GLN A 81 -10.19 8.93 -29.96
C GLN A 81 -10.36 8.82 -28.44
N SER A 82 -10.36 9.95 -27.73
CA SER A 82 -10.54 9.96 -26.27
C SER A 82 -11.91 9.43 -25.82
N GLU A 83 -12.98 9.66 -26.59
CA GLU A 83 -14.31 9.10 -26.31
C GLU A 83 -14.29 7.56 -26.46
N SER A 84 -13.67 7.05 -27.52
CA SER A 84 -13.53 5.61 -27.74
C SER A 84 -12.69 4.92 -26.65
N ASP A 85 -11.64 5.58 -26.16
CA ASP A 85 -10.83 5.09 -25.06
C ASP A 85 -11.65 5.01 -23.75
N VAL A 86 -12.47 6.02 -23.47
CA VAL A 86 -13.34 6.03 -22.27
C VAL A 86 -14.38 4.90 -22.34
N GLU A 87 -14.93 4.61 -23.50
CA GLU A 87 -15.87 3.50 -23.70
C GLU A 87 -15.21 2.13 -23.52
N SER A 88 -13.98 1.96 -24.03
CA SER A 88 -13.19 0.75 -23.80
C SER A 88 -12.85 0.55 -22.31
N LEU A 89 -12.51 1.64 -21.60
CA LEU A 89 -12.23 1.62 -20.17
C LEU A 89 -13.49 1.31 -19.34
N ARG A 90 -14.67 1.77 -19.78
CA ARG A 90 -15.93 1.42 -19.13
C ARG A 90 -16.25 -0.05 -19.28
N LEU A 91 -16.12 -0.60 -20.49
CA LEU A 91 -16.37 -2.01 -20.76
C LEU A 91 -15.44 -2.92 -19.94
N THR A 92 -14.14 -2.62 -19.94
CA THR A 92 -13.15 -3.37 -19.14
C THR A 92 -13.41 -3.25 -17.65
N ASN A 93 -13.83 -2.09 -17.14
CA ASN A 93 -14.19 -1.93 -15.73
C ASN A 93 -15.40 -2.79 -15.34
N VAL A 94 -16.42 -2.85 -16.19
CA VAL A 94 -17.60 -3.72 -15.98
C VAL A 94 -17.17 -5.18 -15.97
N GLN A 95 -16.36 -5.60 -16.94
CA GLN A 95 -15.82 -6.97 -16.99
C GLN A 95 -15.04 -7.31 -15.72
N LEU A 96 -14.11 -6.45 -15.30
CA LEU A 96 -13.33 -6.64 -14.07
C LEU A 96 -14.21 -6.71 -12.82
N LYS A 97 -15.29 -5.92 -12.75
CA LYS A 97 -16.25 -6.01 -11.65
C LYS A 97 -16.98 -7.35 -11.66
N THR A 98 -17.42 -7.82 -12.83
CA THR A 98 -18.09 -9.12 -12.93
C THR A 98 -17.17 -10.28 -12.57
N THR A 99 -15.92 -10.29 -13.05
CA THR A 99 -14.97 -11.36 -12.72
C THR A 99 -14.60 -11.34 -11.25
N ARG A 100 -14.37 -10.16 -10.66
CA ARG A 100 -14.11 -9.99 -9.23
C ARG A 100 -15.28 -10.55 -8.39
N ASN A 101 -16.51 -10.22 -8.77
CA ASN A 101 -17.69 -10.70 -8.04
C ASN A 101 -17.86 -12.23 -8.18
N ALA A 102 -17.58 -12.79 -9.36
CA ALA A 102 -17.63 -14.24 -9.58
C ALA A 102 -16.57 -14.97 -8.72
N LEU A 103 -15.34 -14.46 -8.70
CA LEU A 103 -14.27 -15.01 -7.87
C LEU A 103 -14.58 -14.91 -6.37
N ALA A 104 -15.17 -13.79 -5.93
CA ALA A 104 -15.60 -13.63 -4.54
C ALA A 104 -16.68 -14.66 -4.15
N ALA A 105 -17.65 -14.92 -5.04
CA ALA A 105 -18.67 -15.93 -4.82
C ALA A 105 -18.09 -17.36 -4.80
N GLU A 106 -17.14 -17.67 -5.68
CA GLU A 106 -16.46 -18.97 -5.70
C GLU A 106 -15.64 -19.20 -4.42
N LEU A 107 -14.94 -18.17 -3.93
CA LEU A 107 -14.20 -18.24 -2.68
C LEU A 107 -15.12 -18.49 -1.48
N GLU A 108 -16.27 -17.81 -1.41
CA GLU A 108 -17.22 -18.01 -0.32
C GLU A 108 -17.88 -19.39 -0.38
N ALA A 109 -18.16 -19.90 -1.58
CA ALA A 109 -18.65 -21.26 -1.79
C ALA A 109 -17.63 -22.30 -1.32
N LYS A 110 -16.35 -22.18 -1.73
CA LYS A 110 -15.27 -23.07 -1.29
C LYS A 110 -15.06 -23.03 0.22
N ARG A 111 -15.10 -21.83 0.82
CA ARG A 111 -15.00 -21.66 2.27
C ARG A 111 -16.14 -22.38 3.00
N SER A 112 -17.36 -22.26 2.50
CA SER A 112 -18.54 -22.93 3.06
C SER A 112 -18.43 -24.46 2.93
N GLN A 113 -17.94 -24.94 1.79
CA GLN A 113 -17.69 -26.36 1.54
C GLN A 113 -16.64 -26.92 2.52
N TRP A 114 -15.49 -26.26 2.66
CA TRP A 114 -14.44 -26.71 3.59
C TRP A 114 -14.91 -26.69 5.04
N ALA A 115 -15.72 -25.71 5.43
CA ALA A 115 -16.31 -25.68 6.76
C ALA A 115 -17.26 -26.87 7.02
N MET A 116 -18.01 -27.30 6.00
CA MET A 116 -18.87 -28.49 6.10
C MET A 116 -18.03 -29.78 6.14
N GLU A 117 -17.02 -29.89 5.29
CA GLU A 117 -16.09 -31.04 5.27
C GLU A 117 -15.36 -31.21 6.60
N LEU A 118 -14.90 -30.11 7.20
CA LEU A 118 -14.28 -30.11 8.51
C LEU A 118 -15.24 -30.62 9.59
N ARG A 119 -16.47 -30.10 9.64
CA ARG A 119 -17.49 -30.57 10.60
C ARG A 119 -17.80 -32.07 10.40
N ASN A 120 -17.87 -32.53 9.16
CA ASN A 120 -18.10 -33.94 8.86
C ASN A 120 -16.92 -34.82 9.31
N ALA A 121 -15.68 -34.33 9.15
CA ALA A 121 -14.50 -35.02 9.64
C ALA A 121 -14.49 -35.08 11.17
N ASP A 122 -14.78 -33.98 11.85
CA ASP A 122 -14.89 -33.93 13.32
C ASP A 122 -15.95 -34.90 13.84
N GLN A 123 -17.11 -34.96 13.19
CA GLN A 123 -18.16 -35.92 13.55
C GLN A 123 -17.71 -37.37 13.36
N LYS A 124 -16.98 -37.67 12.29
CA LYS A 124 -16.41 -39.01 12.07
C LYS A 124 -15.38 -39.35 13.15
N VAL A 125 -14.52 -38.41 13.51
CA VAL A 125 -13.51 -38.60 14.57
C VAL A 125 -14.19 -38.86 15.92
N ALA A 126 -15.25 -38.12 16.25
CA ALA A 126 -16.02 -38.35 17.47
C ALA A 126 -16.64 -39.76 17.50
N VAL A 127 -17.34 -40.15 16.43
CA VAL A 127 -17.97 -41.48 16.34
C VAL A 127 -16.93 -42.60 16.43
N LEU A 128 -15.77 -42.45 15.78
CA LEU A 128 -14.70 -43.46 15.85
C LEU A 128 -14.09 -43.54 17.25
N ARG A 129 -13.94 -42.42 17.95
CA ARG A 129 -13.46 -42.39 19.33
C ARG A 129 -14.42 -43.11 20.27
N ASP A 130 -15.71 -42.85 20.13
CA ASP A 130 -16.75 -43.50 20.95
C ASP A 130 -16.76 -45.01 20.70
N LYS A 131 -16.73 -45.44 19.43
CA LYS A 131 -16.63 -46.86 19.07
C LYS A 131 -15.41 -47.54 19.67
N MET A 132 -14.24 -46.90 19.57
CA MET A 132 -13.01 -47.45 20.15
C MET A 132 -13.12 -47.60 21.68
N SER A 133 -13.72 -46.61 22.35
CA SER A 133 -13.97 -46.67 23.79
C SER A 133 -14.94 -47.80 24.15
N ASP A 134 -16.03 -47.95 23.41
CA ASP A 134 -17.02 -49.01 23.61
C ASP A 134 -16.42 -50.41 23.35
N ASP A 135 -15.63 -50.57 22.29
CA ASP A 135 -14.95 -51.82 21.96
C ASP A 135 -13.95 -52.20 23.06
N LEU A 136 -13.19 -51.23 23.57
CA LEU A 136 -12.25 -51.45 24.68
C LEU A 136 -13.00 -51.83 25.97
N HIS A 137 -14.10 -51.14 26.27
CA HIS A 137 -14.93 -51.48 27.42
C HIS A 137 -15.50 -52.90 27.31
N ASN A 138 -16.09 -53.24 26.16
CA ASN A 138 -16.65 -54.56 25.89
C ASN A 138 -15.58 -55.67 25.95
N ALA A 139 -14.38 -55.43 25.41
CA ALA A 139 -13.26 -56.36 25.51
C ALA A 139 -12.87 -56.61 26.98
N ASN A 140 -12.75 -55.55 27.78
CA ASN A 140 -12.46 -55.65 29.21
C ASN A 140 -13.54 -56.40 29.98
N THR A 141 -14.82 -56.12 29.70
CA THR A 141 -15.95 -56.84 30.32
C THR A 141 -15.93 -58.32 29.97
N ARG A 142 -15.67 -58.67 28.72
CA ARG A 142 -15.55 -60.08 28.27
C ARG A 142 -14.38 -60.78 28.93
N LEU A 143 -13.24 -60.11 29.04
CA LEU A 143 -12.05 -60.64 29.71
C LEU A 143 -12.35 -60.91 31.19
N CYS A 144 -12.95 -59.95 31.90
CA CYS A 144 -13.36 -60.11 33.29
C CYS A 144 -14.35 -61.28 33.47
N TYR A 145 -15.31 -61.43 32.56
CA TYR A 145 -16.23 -62.56 32.58
C TYR A 145 -15.51 -63.89 32.38
N ALA A 146 -14.62 -63.98 31.40
CA ALA A 146 -13.84 -65.19 31.11
C ALA A 146 -12.94 -65.56 32.30
N GLU A 147 -12.27 -64.58 32.91
CA GLU A 147 -11.48 -64.79 34.14
C GLU A 147 -12.34 -65.35 35.26
N LYS A 148 -13.47 -64.69 35.59
CA LYS A 148 -14.37 -65.16 36.65
C LYS A 148 -14.94 -66.55 36.37
N TRP A 149 -15.26 -66.85 35.11
CA TRP A 149 -15.72 -68.17 34.71
C TRP A 149 -14.63 -69.24 34.87
N LEU A 150 -13.39 -68.93 34.47
CA LEU A 150 -12.24 -69.82 34.67
C LEU A 150 -11.97 -70.05 36.16
N PHE A 151 -12.02 -69.00 36.99
CA PHE A 151 -11.89 -69.11 38.43
C PHE A 151 -12.98 -69.99 39.05
N ALA A 152 -14.25 -69.74 38.73
CA ALA A 152 -15.35 -70.57 39.24
C ALA A 152 -15.23 -72.03 38.78
N ARG A 153 -14.78 -72.27 37.55
CA ARG A 153 -14.54 -73.62 37.04
C ARG A 153 -13.37 -74.29 37.76
N PHE A 154 -12.29 -73.56 37.99
CA PHE A 154 -11.16 -74.01 38.78
C PHE A 154 -11.59 -74.41 40.19
N GLU A 155 -12.31 -73.55 40.91
CA GLU A 155 -12.86 -73.84 42.25
C GLU A 155 -13.75 -75.08 42.25
N SER A 156 -14.62 -75.23 41.23
CA SER A 156 -15.49 -76.39 41.11
C SER A 156 -14.73 -77.70 40.87
N LEU A 157 -13.59 -77.65 40.17
CA LEU A 157 -12.72 -78.80 39.93
C LEU A 157 -11.87 -79.10 41.16
N GLU A 158 -11.34 -78.08 41.83
CA GLU A 158 -10.60 -78.19 43.10
C GLU A 158 -11.45 -78.89 44.15
N LEU A 159 -12.73 -78.50 44.29
CA LEU A 159 -13.70 -79.15 45.19
C LEU A 159 -13.99 -80.61 44.83
N LYS A 160 -14.05 -80.96 43.54
CA LYS A 160 -14.34 -82.33 43.08
C LYS A 160 -13.16 -83.28 43.22
N LEU A 161 -11.96 -82.76 43.06
CA LEU A 161 -10.73 -83.56 43.07
C LEU A 161 -10.25 -83.87 44.49
N ASP A 162 -10.89 -83.30 45.52
CA ASP A 162 -10.54 -83.42 46.94
C ASP A 162 -9.02 -83.34 47.15
N VAL A 163 -8.38 -82.44 46.37
CA VAL A 163 -6.93 -82.30 46.36
C VAL A 163 -6.55 -81.75 47.72
N PRO A 164 -5.70 -82.46 48.50
CA PRO A 164 -5.24 -81.93 49.77
C PRO A 164 -4.56 -80.59 49.49
N ARG A 165 -5.20 -79.52 49.96
CA ARG A 165 -4.70 -78.16 49.80
C ARG A 165 -3.29 -78.13 50.37
N ALA A 166 -2.34 -77.61 49.58
CA ALA A 166 -1.01 -77.37 50.11
C ALA A 166 -1.17 -76.56 51.40
N PRO A 167 -0.48 -76.92 52.49
CA PRO A 167 -0.56 -76.17 53.72
C PRO A 167 -0.27 -74.70 53.40
N PRO A 168 -1.02 -73.75 53.99
CA PRO A 168 -0.81 -72.34 53.72
C PRO A 168 0.67 -72.02 53.88
N PRO A 169 1.25 -71.23 52.96
CA PRO A 169 2.64 -70.83 53.07
C PRO A 169 2.84 -70.21 54.45
N ARG A 170 4.01 -70.46 55.04
CA ARG A 170 4.33 -69.92 56.35
C ARG A 170 4.15 -68.40 56.31
N PRO A 171 3.46 -67.78 57.28
CA PRO A 171 3.21 -66.34 57.29
C PRO A 171 4.52 -65.53 57.17
N ASP A 172 5.63 -66.09 57.67
CA ASP A 172 6.97 -65.53 57.53
C ASP A 172 7.40 -65.29 56.07
N HIS A 173 6.99 -66.16 55.14
CA HIS A 173 7.30 -66.00 53.71
C HIS A 173 6.45 -64.92 53.06
N GLU A 174 5.17 -64.83 53.41
CA GLU A 174 4.28 -63.77 52.93
C GLU A 174 4.73 -62.41 53.41
N GLN A 175 5.12 -62.32 54.69
CA GLN A 175 5.65 -61.10 55.28
C GLN A 175 6.96 -60.68 54.61
N ARG A 176 7.87 -61.62 54.34
CA ARG A 176 9.11 -61.34 53.63
C ARG A 176 8.87 -60.87 52.19
N VAL A 177 7.97 -61.50 51.44
CA VAL A 177 7.64 -61.06 50.08
C VAL A 177 7.00 -59.67 50.09
N HIS A 178 6.12 -59.41 51.06
CA HIS A 178 5.51 -58.09 51.23
C HIS A 178 6.56 -57.01 51.52
N GLU A 179 7.51 -57.28 52.42
CA GLU A 179 8.61 -56.36 52.71
C GLU A 179 9.50 -56.09 51.48
N GLU A 180 9.82 -57.13 50.69
CA GLU A 180 10.60 -56.95 49.46
C GLU A 180 9.84 -56.17 48.38
N LEU A 181 8.53 -56.36 48.26
CA LEU A 181 7.68 -55.57 47.37
C LEU A 181 7.64 -54.10 47.79
N LEU A 182 7.47 -53.82 49.09
CA LEU A 182 7.51 -52.45 49.61
C LEU A 182 8.86 -51.79 49.33
N LYS A 183 9.97 -52.50 49.55
CA LYS A 183 11.32 -51.99 49.20
C LYS A 183 11.45 -51.70 47.71
N ALA A 184 10.93 -52.57 46.84
CA ALA A 184 10.98 -52.36 45.39
C ALA A 184 10.18 -51.13 44.97
N PHE A 185 8.98 -50.93 45.53
CA PHE A 185 8.18 -49.74 45.27
C PHE A 185 8.86 -48.48 45.81
N ASP A 186 9.43 -48.51 47.01
CA ASP A 186 10.18 -47.39 47.57
C ASP A 186 11.38 -47.00 46.69
N LEU A 187 12.07 -47.99 46.11
CA LEU A 187 13.15 -47.73 45.16
C LEU A 187 12.64 -47.06 43.87
N GLN A 188 11.54 -47.56 43.30
CA GLN A 188 10.93 -46.96 42.11
C GLN A 188 10.45 -45.53 42.36
N ILE A 189 9.81 -45.28 43.51
CA ILE A 189 9.38 -43.94 43.91
C ILE A 189 10.58 -43.00 43.97
N LYS A 190 11.66 -43.41 44.63
CA LYS A 190 12.90 -42.60 44.73
C LYS A 190 13.54 -42.34 43.37
N GLU A 191 13.52 -43.31 42.45
CA GLU A 191 14.02 -43.12 41.09
C GLU A 191 13.17 -42.10 40.31
N HIS A 192 11.85 -42.18 40.43
CA HIS A 192 10.93 -41.24 39.80
C HIS A 192 11.04 -39.83 40.39
N GLU A 193 11.19 -39.69 41.72
CA GLU A 193 11.43 -38.42 42.39
C GLU A 193 12.71 -37.74 41.89
N LYS A 194 13.81 -38.49 41.80
CA LYS A 194 15.07 -37.97 41.24
C LYS A 194 14.93 -37.54 39.78
N ALA A 195 14.19 -38.30 38.97
CA ALA A 195 13.92 -37.93 37.60
C ALA A 195 13.09 -36.64 37.52
N LEU A 196 12.07 -36.49 38.38
CA LEU A 196 11.27 -35.27 38.47
C LEU A 196 12.10 -34.06 38.90
N GLU A 197 12.98 -34.21 39.89
CA GLU A 197 13.90 -33.16 40.34
C GLU A 197 14.85 -32.73 39.22
N TYR A 198 15.43 -33.70 38.50
CA TYR A 198 16.28 -33.43 37.34
C TYR A 198 15.52 -32.63 36.27
N TRP A 199 14.32 -33.08 35.90
CA TRP A 199 13.52 -32.40 34.88
C TRP A 199 13.10 -31.01 35.34
N ARG A 200 12.68 -30.86 36.59
CA ARG A 200 12.32 -29.56 37.16
C ARG A 200 13.48 -28.57 37.09
N HIS A 201 14.67 -28.98 37.56
CA HIS A 201 15.86 -28.15 37.48
C HIS A 201 16.19 -27.79 36.02
N ARG A 202 16.10 -28.76 35.10
CA ARG A 202 16.36 -28.52 33.69
C ARG A 202 15.37 -27.54 33.06
N TYR A 203 14.09 -27.68 33.37
CA TYR A 203 13.07 -26.73 32.91
C TYR A 203 13.33 -25.32 33.45
N ASP A 204 13.66 -25.19 34.74
CA ASP A 204 13.97 -23.90 35.35
C ASP A 204 15.18 -23.24 34.67
N THR A 205 16.24 -24.02 34.39
CA THR A 205 17.41 -23.51 33.66
C THR A 205 17.09 -23.11 32.23
N ASP A 206 16.34 -23.94 31.51
CA ASP A 206 15.99 -23.70 30.11
C ASP A 206 15.09 -22.46 29.98
N ILE A 207 14.11 -22.30 30.87
CA ILE A 207 13.24 -21.13 30.93
C ILE A 207 14.05 -19.86 31.24
N ALA A 208 14.96 -19.92 32.21
CA ALA A 208 15.82 -18.78 32.56
C ALA A 208 16.73 -18.39 31.38
N GLU A 209 17.30 -19.37 30.67
CA GLU A 209 18.14 -19.13 29.52
C GLU A 209 17.35 -18.53 28.34
N ILE A 210 16.19 -19.10 28.01
CA ILE A 210 15.30 -18.59 26.96
C ILE A 210 14.87 -17.15 27.30
N SER A 211 14.50 -16.88 28.55
CA SER A 211 14.09 -15.55 28.99
C SER A 211 15.24 -14.54 28.88
N SER A 212 16.46 -14.91 29.30
CA SER A 212 17.64 -14.06 29.16
C SER A 212 18.00 -13.78 27.69
N ARG A 213 17.94 -14.81 26.82
CA ARG A 213 18.13 -14.64 25.37
C ARG A 213 17.07 -13.71 24.77
N GLY A 214 15.82 -13.86 25.19
CA GLY A 214 14.71 -12.99 24.79
C GLY A 214 14.94 -11.53 25.17
N GLN A 215 15.33 -11.26 26.41
CA GLN A 215 15.64 -9.91 26.89
C GLN A 215 16.79 -9.27 26.11
N LYS A 216 17.91 -9.99 25.89
CA LYS A 216 19.03 -9.50 25.08
C LYS A 216 18.61 -9.15 23.65
N LYS A 217 17.73 -9.95 23.04
CA LYS A 217 17.20 -9.67 21.70
C LYS A 217 16.30 -8.43 21.68
N LEU A 218 15.46 -8.25 22.70
CA LEU A 218 14.63 -7.05 22.84
C LEU A 218 15.49 -5.80 22.98
N GLU A 219 16.54 -5.83 23.81
CA GLU A 219 17.47 -4.72 23.96
C GLU A 219 18.18 -4.39 22.64
N GLN A 220 18.66 -5.41 21.91
CA GLN A 220 19.25 -5.22 20.58
C GLN A 220 18.28 -4.55 19.60
N LEU A 221 17.01 -4.95 19.62
CA LEU A 221 15.97 -4.35 18.78
C LEU A 221 15.68 -2.90 19.16
N LEU A 222 15.63 -2.59 20.46
CA LEU A 222 15.43 -1.21 20.94
C LEU A 222 16.58 -0.30 20.49
N ILE A 223 17.83 -0.75 20.64
CA ILE A 223 19.01 -0.01 20.18
C ILE A 223 18.97 0.18 18.66
N ALA A 224 18.68 -0.86 17.89
CA ALA A 224 18.60 -0.78 16.44
C ALA A 224 17.48 0.16 15.97
N SER A 225 16.32 0.11 16.62
CA SER A 225 15.20 1.01 16.36
C SER A 225 15.56 2.47 16.67
N GLY A 226 16.20 2.72 17.82
CA GLY A 226 16.69 4.06 18.18
C GLY A 226 17.65 4.63 17.14
N LYS A 227 18.67 3.85 16.76
CA LYS A 227 19.63 4.24 15.71
C LYS A 227 18.95 4.53 14.37
N ARG A 228 17.98 3.70 13.99
CA ARG A 228 17.20 3.92 12.75
C ARG A 228 16.42 5.24 12.82
N GLN A 229 15.79 5.55 13.95
CA GLN A 229 15.05 6.81 14.12
C GLN A 229 15.97 8.02 14.05
N GLU A 230 17.15 7.96 14.65
CA GLU A 230 18.17 9.02 14.57
C GLU A 230 18.64 9.23 13.13
N LEU A 231 18.96 8.15 12.42
CA LEU A 231 19.36 8.21 11.01
C LEU A 231 18.24 8.76 10.12
N GLN A 232 16.99 8.42 10.40
CA GLN A 232 15.85 8.96 9.67
C GLN A 232 15.72 10.48 9.87
N LYS A 233 15.87 10.97 11.11
CA LYS A 233 15.85 12.41 11.42
C LYS A 233 16.97 13.16 10.68
N LEU A 234 18.18 12.59 10.67
CA LEU A 234 19.32 13.15 9.92
C LEU A 234 19.05 13.18 8.42
N TYR A 235 18.49 12.10 7.87
CA TYR A 235 18.13 12.02 6.46
C TYR A 235 17.10 13.08 6.08
N ASP A 236 16.04 13.22 6.88
CA ASP A 236 14.97 14.19 6.65
C ASP A 236 15.50 15.64 6.73
N LEU A 237 16.41 15.91 7.69
CA LEU A 237 17.10 17.20 7.81
C LEU A 237 17.91 17.51 6.54
N HIS A 238 18.79 16.60 6.12
CA HIS A 238 19.62 16.79 4.94
C HIS A 238 18.79 16.89 3.65
N GLN A 239 17.69 16.16 3.56
CA GLN A 239 16.76 16.27 2.45
C GLN A 239 16.10 17.67 2.41
N GLY A 240 15.75 18.22 3.56
CA GLY A 240 15.25 19.58 3.71
C GLY A 240 16.27 20.65 3.31
N GLU A 241 17.52 20.51 3.78
CA GLU A 241 18.64 21.40 3.42
C GLU A 241 18.92 21.37 1.92
N MET A 242 18.98 20.17 1.32
CA MET A 242 19.22 19.99 -0.11
C MET A 242 18.13 20.64 -0.96
N ARG A 243 16.86 20.48 -0.57
CA ARG A 243 15.73 21.14 -1.23
C ARG A 243 15.85 22.66 -1.15
N SER A 244 16.14 23.18 0.04
CA SER A 244 16.33 24.62 0.28
C SER A 244 17.51 25.19 -0.51
N TRP A 245 18.59 24.43 -0.67
CA TRP A 245 19.73 24.82 -1.48
C TRP A 245 19.40 24.87 -2.97
N LEU A 246 18.65 23.88 -3.47
CA LEU A 246 18.19 23.85 -4.87
C LEU A 246 17.24 25.01 -5.18
N THR A 247 16.31 25.35 -4.27
CA THR A 247 15.43 26.51 -4.43
C THR A 247 16.23 27.81 -4.41
N PHE A 248 17.14 27.98 -3.45
CA PHE A 248 18.02 29.15 -3.37
C PHE A 248 18.85 29.33 -4.65
N LYS A 249 19.45 28.26 -5.19
CA LYS A 249 20.19 28.33 -6.47
C LYS A 249 19.30 28.77 -7.63
N ARG A 250 18.08 28.22 -7.74
CA ARG A 250 17.12 28.59 -8.79
C ARG A 250 16.70 30.05 -8.68
N GLU A 251 16.38 30.52 -7.48
CA GLU A 251 16.00 31.91 -7.23
C GLU A 251 17.15 32.87 -7.52
N ARG A 252 18.36 32.54 -7.09
CA ARG A 252 19.56 33.34 -7.38
C ARG A 252 19.84 33.44 -8.88
N ALA A 253 19.74 32.32 -9.60
CA ALA A 253 19.90 32.31 -11.06
C ALA A 253 18.81 33.15 -11.76
N ALA A 254 17.56 33.05 -11.31
CA ALA A 254 16.45 33.85 -11.83
C ALA A 254 16.66 35.35 -11.55
N ARG A 255 17.17 35.72 -10.37
CA ARG A 255 17.48 37.11 -10.01
C ARG A 255 18.58 37.68 -10.90
N LEU A 256 19.70 36.97 -11.05
CA LEU A 256 20.80 37.39 -11.92
C LEU A 256 20.33 37.53 -13.38
N ALA A 257 19.53 36.60 -13.87
CA ALA A 257 18.97 36.69 -15.23
C ALA A 257 18.05 37.92 -15.41
N ARG A 258 17.28 38.30 -14.38
CA ARG A 258 16.46 39.52 -14.41
C ARG A 258 17.31 40.78 -14.39
N GLU A 259 18.31 40.85 -13.51
CA GLU A 259 19.25 41.98 -13.43
C GLU A 259 19.99 42.19 -14.76
N GLU A 260 20.46 41.10 -15.38
CA GLU A 260 21.14 41.17 -16.68
C GLU A 260 20.21 41.66 -17.79
N ARG A 261 18.96 41.16 -17.85
CA ARG A 261 17.95 41.65 -18.80
C ARG A 261 17.66 43.14 -18.61
N LEU A 262 17.56 43.61 -17.37
CA LEU A 262 17.36 45.03 -17.06
C LEU A 262 18.57 45.86 -17.50
N ARG A 263 19.79 45.41 -17.21
CA ARG A 263 21.02 46.08 -17.60
C ARG A 263 21.16 46.18 -19.12
N LEU A 264 20.92 45.09 -19.85
CA LEU A 264 20.94 45.07 -21.31
C LEU A 264 19.86 45.99 -21.91
N SER A 265 18.67 46.00 -21.32
CA SER A 265 17.58 46.90 -21.75
C SER A 265 17.94 48.36 -21.52
N ALA A 266 18.48 48.71 -20.35
CA ALA A 266 18.94 50.06 -20.03
C ALA A 266 20.07 50.50 -20.97
N MET A 267 21.04 49.63 -21.25
CA MET A 267 22.14 49.90 -22.18
C MET A 267 21.61 50.15 -23.60
N ARG A 268 20.64 49.36 -24.07
CA ARG A 268 19.98 49.58 -25.37
C ARG A 268 19.27 50.93 -25.43
N ILE A 269 18.51 51.29 -24.39
CA ILE A 269 17.82 52.59 -24.31
C ILE A 269 18.83 53.74 -24.28
N GLN A 270 19.89 53.63 -23.48
CA GLN A 270 20.94 54.64 -23.39
C GLN A 270 21.67 54.82 -24.72
N ALA A 271 22.05 53.73 -25.39
CA ALA A 271 22.69 53.76 -26.69
C ALA A 271 21.77 54.36 -27.77
N TRP A 272 20.49 53.95 -27.77
CA TRP A 272 19.48 54.51 -28.65
C TRP A 272 19.31 56.02 -28.43
N TRP A 273 19.16 56.46 -27.17
CA TRP A 273 19.01 57.87 -26.83
C TRP A 273 20.24 58.69 -27.22
N ARG A 274 21.46 58.22 -26.93
CA ARG A 274 22.70 58.86 -27.38
C ARG A 274 22.73 58.99 -28.90
N GLY A 275 22.33 57.95 -29.63
CA GLY A 275 22.20 58.01 -31.09
C GLY A 275 21.15 59.01 -31.58
N VAL A 276 20.00 59.10 -30.89
CA VAL A 276 18.95 60.09 -31.19
C VAL A 276 19.45 61.52 -30.92
N MET A 277 20.14 61.76 -29.81
CA MET A 277 20.71 63.08 -29.49
C MET A 277 21.66 63.57 -30.59
N VAL A 278 22.50 62.69 -31.13
CA VAL A 278 23.40 63.03 -32.24
C VAL A 278 22.62 63.26 -33.54
N ARG A 279 21.72 62.34 -33.93
CA ARG A 279 20.97 62.45 -35.20
C ARG A 279 20.02 63.64 -35.25
N ARG A 280 19.42 64.01 -34.11
CA ARG A 280 18.51 65.16 -33.99
C ARG A 280 19.19 66.44 -33.49
N ALA A 281 20.51 66.40 -33.28
CA ALA A 281 21.32 67.54 -32.82
C ALA A 281 20.75 68.20 -31.55
N LEU A 282 20.43 67.39 -30.54
CA LEU A 282 19.89 67.84 -29.26
C LEU A 282 21.03 68.12 -28.26
N GLY A 283 20.80 69.02 -27.30
CA GLY A 283 21.75 69.32 -26.21
C GLY A 283 23.11 69.86 -26.69
N GLN A 284 24.20 69.24 -26.22
CA GLN A 284 25.59 69.59 -26.58
C GLN A 284 25.92 69.39 -28.07
N PHE A 285 25.08 68.66 -28.83
CA PHE A 285 25.30 68.35 -30.25
C PHE A 285 24.60 69.33 -31.20
N LYS A 286 24.04 70.45 -30.71
CA LYS A 286 23.34 71.45 -31.53
C LYS A 286 24.20 72.02 -32.66
N TYR A 287 25.52 72.09 -32.49
CA TYR A 287 26.46 72.58 -33.50
C TYR A 287 26.47 71.71 -34.78
N LEU A 288 26.17 70.42 -34.68
CA LEU A 288 26.08 69.50 -35.84
C LEU A 288 24.87 69.80 -36.76
N ARG A 289 23.88 70.57 -36.27
CA ARG A 289 22.74 71.01 -37.09
C ARG A 289 23.17 72.07 -38.12
N GLN A 290 24.21 72.87 -37.81
CA GLN A 290 24.70 73.94 -38.69
C GLN A 290 25.72 73.44 -39.73
N THR A 291 26.41 72.32 -39.50
CA THR A 291 27.37 71.76 -40.47
C THR A 291 26.71 71.01 -41.63
N LYS A 292 25.49 70.47 -41.47
CA LYS A 292 24.75 69.82 -42.59
C LYS A 292 24.27 70.76 -43.70
N GLY A 293 24.40 72.09 -43.53
CA GLY A 293 24.09 73.08 -44.56
C GLY A 293 25.28 73.54 -45.42
N LYS A 294 26.53 73.18 -45.08
CA LYS A 294 27.73 73.58 -45.83
C LYS A 294 28.38 72.37 -46.50
N GLY A 295 27.69 71.80 -47.49
CA GLY A 295 28.15 70.59 -48.17
C GLY A 295 27.40 70.27 -49.46
N LYS A 296 27.06 71.29 -50.25
CA LYS A 296 26.73 71.15 -51.68
C LYS A 296 27.00 72.48 -52.39
N LYS A 297 28.27 72.73 -52.67
CA LYS A 297 28.79 73.58 -53.75
C LYS A 297 30.24 73.18 -54.02
N LYS A 298 30.39 72.12 -54.80
CA LYS A 298 31.36 71.94 -55.88
C LYS A 298 30.92 70.71 -56.66
#